data_AF-A0AAU5ZCW6-F1
#
_entry.id   AF-A0AAU5ZCW6-F1
#
_cell.length_a   1.000
_cell.length_b   1.000
_cell.length_c   1.000
_cell.angle_alpha   90.00
_cell.angle_beta   90.00
_cell.angle_gamma   90.00
#
_symmetry.space_group_name_H-M   'P 1'
#
loop_
_entity.id
_entity.type
_entity.pdbx_description
1 polymer ?
#
loop_
_entity_poly.entity_id
_entity_poly.type
_entity_poly.pdbx_seq_one_letter_code
_entity_poly.pdbx_strand_id
1 'polypeptide(L)'
;MTTTVADTVEGRLGDAIDDRVADALEDYIAEGRLDGRIRPLRSPGGLATAVVAGVAAVLLPWCLILAATLPSTYQADHWKLTWIGLDCGTAIAAGLTAYLLHTRSSYAALTAMAAGTLLIADAWFDVSTAGGFDRSLSVAEALLLELPLALCAFLVAARELRKR
;
A
#
# COMPACT_ATOMS: atom_id res chain seq x y z
N MET A 1 -2.85 73.86 26.04
CA MET A 1 -2.61 72.46 25.63
C MET A 1 -1.56 71.90 26.57
N THR A 2 -1.97 71.31 27.68
CA THR A 2 -1.10 70.77 28.74
C THR A 2 -1.21 69.26 28.68
N THR A 3 -0.32 68.61 27.92
CA THR A 3 -0.10 67.16 27.99
C THR A 3 0.36 66.81 29.40
N THR A 4 -0.37 65.93 30.07
CA THR A 4 -0.10 65.62 31.48
C THR A 4 1.08 64.66 31.55
N VAL A 5 1.88 64.69 32.62
CA VAL A 5 3.01 63.77 32.82
C VAL A 5 2.60 62.30 32.65
N ALA A 6 1.33 61.97 32.91
CA ALA A 6 0.74 60.66 32.64
C ALA A 6 0.76 60.28 31.15
N ASP A 7 0.39 61.20 30.24
CA ASP A 7 0.35 60.95 28.78
C ASP A 7 1.76 60.68 28.23
N THR A 8 2.76 61.34 28.80
CA THR A 8 4.17 61.14 28.40
C THR A 8 4.74 59.83 28.93
N VAL A 9 4.33 59.38 30.12
CA VAL A 9 4.74 58.07 30.67
C VAL A 9 4.03 56.93 29.94
N GLU A 10 2.74 57.07 29.64
CA GLU A 10 1.96 56.08 28.87
C GLU A 10 2.57 55.90 27.46
N GLY A 11 2.87 57.00 26.77
CA GLY A 11 3.51 56.96 25.46
C GLY A 11 4.88 56.28 25.51
N ARG A 12 5.73 56.66 26.48
CA ARG A 12 7.08 56.08 26.61
C ARG A 12 7.06 54.60 27.03
N LEU A 13 6.02 54.16 27.74
CA LEU A 13 5.83 52.76 28.10
C LEU A 13 5.31 51.95 26.91
N GLY A 14 4.39 52.52 26.12
CA GLY A 14 3.92 51.94 24.86
C GLY A 14 5.07 51.71 23.88
N ASP A 15 5.88 52.75 23.64
CA ASP A 15 7.04 52.66 22.74
C ASP A 15 8.03 51.59 23.20
N ALA A 16 8.31 51.52 24.51
CA ALA A 16 9.22 50.51 25.06
C ALA A 16 8.68 49.08 25.00
N ILE A 17 7.35 48.91 25.00
CA ILE A 17 6.71 47.60 24.81
C ILE A 17 6.77 47.21 23.33
N ASP A 18 6.45 48.14 22.43
CA ASP A 18 6.48 47.91 20.99
C ASP A 18 7.89 47.59 20.49
N ASP A 19 8.91 48.31 20.97
CA ASP A 19 10.31 48.03 20.66
C ASP A 19 10.70 46.62 21.14
N ARG A 20 10.28 46.25 22.35
CA ARG A 20 10.60 44.93 22.91
C ARG A 20 9.87 43.79 22.22
N VAL A 21 8.67 44.06 21.70
CA VAL A 21 7.91 43.11 20.88
C VAL A 21 8.52 43.01 19.48
N ALA A 22 8.97 44.13 18.90
CA ALA A 22 9.66 44.16 17.61
C ALA A 22 10.99 43.40 17.69
N ASP A 23 11.81 43.66 18.71
CA ASP A 23 13.06 42.95 18.95
C ASP A 23 12.82 41.45 19.16
N ALA A 24 11.81 41.08 19.95
CA ALA A 24 11.47 39.68 20.15
C ALA A 24 11.02 39.02 18.84
N LEU A 25 10.22 39.70 18.03
CA LEU A 25 9.78 39.21 16.72
C LEU A 25 10.95 39.08 15.75
N GLU A 26 11.86 40.06 15.72
CA GLU A 26 13.07 40.01 14.91
C GLU A 26 14.00 38.88 15.35
N ASP A 27 14.18 38.66 16.65
CA ASP A 27 14.90 37.50 17.18
C ASP A 27 14.21 36.19 16.78
N TYR A 28 12.89 36.09 16.87
CA TYR A 28 12.12 34.92 16.41
C TYR A 28 12.24 34.67 14.90
N ILE A 29 12.32 35.73 14.09
CA ILE A 29 12.51 35.70 12.64
C ILE A 29 13.95 35.30 12.30
N ALA A 30 14.93 35.92 12.95
CA ALA A 30 16.37 35.72 12.74
C ALA A 30 16.84 34.35 13.21
N GLU A 31 16.25 33.82 14.28
CA GLU A 31 16.48 32.45 14.76
C GLU A 31 15.88 31.39 13.81
N GLY A 32 15.19 31.81 12.74
CA GLY A 32 14.67 30.92 11.71
C GLY A 32 13.57 29.99 12.22
N ARG A 33 13.02 30.28 13.41
CA ARG A 33 12.00 29.46 14.08
C ARG A 33 10.60 29.69 13.49
N LEU A 34 10.44 30.75 12.69
CA LEU A 34 9.35 30.93 11.73
C LEU A 34 9.55 30.21 10.39
N ASP A 35 10.58 29.36 10.24
CA ASP A 35 10.57 28.29 9.23
C ASP A 35 9.61 27.16 9.67
N GLY A 36 8.45 27.58 10.17
CA GLY A 36 7.22 26.83 10.38
C GLY A 36 6.66 26.43 9.03
N ARG A 37 7.47 25.72 8.26
CA ARG A 37 7.02 24.75 7.28
C ARG A 37 6.08 23.86 8.06
N ILE A 38 4.78 24.16 8.01
CA ILE A 38 3.73 23.21 8.32
C ILE A 38 4.05 22.05 7.40
N ARG A 39 4.85 21.09 7.87
CA ARG A 39 5.05 19.85 7.15
C ARG A 39 3.63 19.32 7.02
N PRO A 40 3.06 19.19 5.82
CA PRO A 40 1.80 18.50 5.72
C PRO A 40 2.02 17.14 6.38
N LEU A 41 1.36 16.89 7.52
CA LEU A 41 1.45 15.62 8.23
C LEU A 41 0.97 14.44 7.38
N ARG A 42 0.47 14.69 6.16
CA ARG A 42 0.24 13.67 5.16
C ARG A 42 1.53 13.41 4.39
N SER A 43 2.42 12.62 5.00
CA SER A 43 3.40 11.89 4.19
C SER A 43 2.61 11.01 3.20
N PRO A 44 3.03 10.90 1.93
CA PRO A 44 2.39 9.99 0.97
C PRO A 44 2.37 8.54 1.48
N GLY A 45 3.31 8.16 2.37
CA GLY A 45 3.31 6.88 3.08
C GLY A 45 2.15 6.72 4.06
N GLY A 46 1.71 7.79 4.73
CA GLY A 46 0.56 7.77 5.63
C GLY A 46 -0.76 7.51 4.91
N LEU A 47 -0.97 8.13 3.73
CA LEU A 47 -2.14 7.87 2.91
C LEU A 47 -2.14 6.44 2.35
N ALA A 48 -1.02 5.98 1.77
CA ALA A 48 -0.92 4.62 1.25
C ALA A 48 -1.15 3.57 2.36
N THR A 49 -0.58 3.78 3.55
CA THR A 49 -0.80 2.92 4.72
C THR A 49 -2.26 2.93 5.14
N ALA A 50 -2.89 4.10 5.24
CA ALA A 50 -4.30 4.22 5.59
C ALA A 50 -5.21 3.54 4.56
N VAL A 51 -4.89 3.64 3.27
CA VAL A 51 -5.64 2.98 2.19
C VAL A 51 -5.54 1.46 2.32
N VAL A 52 -4.33 0.90 2.44
CA VAL A 52 -4.14 -0.56 2.56
C VAL A 52 -4.74 -1.10 3.87
N ALA A 53 -4.60 -0.36 4.98
CA ALA A 53 -5.24 -0.71 6.25
C ALA A 53 -6.76 -0.66 6.17
N GLY A 54 -7.33 0.34 5.48
CA GLY A 54 -8.76 0.45 5.23
C GLY A 54 -9.30 -0.72 4.40
N VAL A 55 -8.56 -1.14 3.36
CA VAL A 55 -8.91 -2.34 2.58
C VAL A 55 -8.96 -3.57 3.47
N ALA A 56 -7.95 -3.81 4.30
CA ALA A 56 -7.93 -4.94 5.23
C ALA A 56 -9.09 -4.89 6.24
N ALA A 57 -9.36 -3.70 6.81
CA ALA A 57 -10.42 -3.49 7.78
C ALA A 57 -11.83 -3.74 7.21
N VAL A 58 -12.03 -3.58 5.90
CA VAL A 58 -13.30 -3.89 5.22
C VAL A 58 -13.36 -5.37 4.83
N LEU A 59 -12.28 -5.93 4.29
CA LEU A 59 -12.26 -7.31 3.80
C LEU A 59 -12.37 -8.35 4.91
N LEU A 60 -11.72 -8.13 6.07
CA LEU A 60 -11.74 -9.10 7.17
C LEU A 60 -13.17 -9.35 7.70
N PRO A 61 -13.98 -8.33 8.05
CA PRO A 61 -15.39 -8.53 8.40
C PRO A 61 -16.19 -9.17 7.27
N TRP A 62 -15.95 -8.77 6.01
CA TRP A 62 -16.66 -9.32 4.86
C TRP A 62 -16.42 -10.84 4.71
N CYS A 63 -15.18 -11.31 4.90
CA CYS A 63 -14.87 -12.75 4.90
C CYS A 63 -15.66 -13.53 5.95
N LEU A 64 -15.84 -12.96 7.15
CA LEU A 64 -16.64 -13.58 8.22
C LEU A 64 -18.13 -13.66 7.83
N ILE A 65 -18.64 -12.59 7.23
CA ILE A 65 -20.02 -12.55 6.72
C ILE A 65 -20.21 -13.62 5.64
N LEU A 66 -19.30 -13.71 4.67
CA LEU A 66 -19.34 -14.73 3.62
C LEU A 66 -19.32 -16.13 4.21
N ALA A 67 -18.45 -16.41 5.18
CA ALA A 67 -18.38 -17.71 5.84
C ALA A 67 -19.67 -18.10 6.56
N ALA A 68 -20.41 -17.12 7.11
CA ALA A 68 -21.67 -17.36 7.81
C ALA A 68 -22.90 -17.44 6.89
N THR A 69 -22.84 -16.82 5.71
CA THR A 69 -24.01 -16.62 4.84
C THR A 69 -23.99 -17.43 3.55
N LEU A 70 -22.81 -17.89 3.08
CA LEU A 70 -22.74 -18.68 1.85
C LEU A 70 -23.31 -20.08 2.04
N PRO A 71 -24.13 -20.57 1.09
CA PRO A 71 -24.60 -21.94 1.09
C PRO A 71 -23.43 -22.90 0.83
N SER A 72 -23.49 -24.11 1.40
CA SER A 72 -22.47 -25.15 1.24
C SER A 72 -22.33 -25.67 -0.18
N THR A 73 -23.34 -25.45 -1.03
CA THR A 73 -23.35 -25.84 -2.44
C THR A 73 -23.85 -24.68 -3.27
N TYR A 74 -23.07 -24.28 -4.26
CA TYR A 74 -23.40 -23.22 -5.20
C TYR A 74 -23.03 -23.65 -6.62
N GLN A 75 -23.93 -23.46 -7.59
CA GLN A 75 -23.63 -23.68 -9.00
C GLN A 75 -23.25 -22.34 -9.63
N ALA A 76 -22.02 -22.26 -10.15
CA ALA A 76 -21.53 -21.07 -10.81
C ALA A 76 -21.89 -21.10 -12.30
N ASP A 77 -22.70 -20.15 -12.76
CA ASP A 77 -23.14 -20.06 -14.17
C ASP A 77 -21.95 -19.93 -15.16
N HIS A 78 -20.89 -19.23 -14.75
CA HIS A 78 -19.74 -18.92 -15.60
C HIS A 78 -18.49 -19.71 -15.21
N TRP A 79 -18.66 -20.93 -14.69
CA TRP A 79 -17.57 -21.77 -14.18
C TRP A 79 -16.34 -21.81 -15.08
N LYS A 80 -16.48 -22.19 -16.36
CA LYS A 80 -15.35 -22.28 -17.31
C LYS A 80 -14.61 -20.95 -17.50
N LEU A 81 -15.34 -19.84 -17.48
CA LEU A 81 -14.76 -18.52 -17.68
C LEU A 81 -13.91 -18.12 -16.48
N THR A 82 -14.31 -18.50 -15.26
CA THR A 82 -13.54 -18.25 -14.04
C THR A 82 -12.17 -18.93 -14.08
N TRP A 83 -12.11 -20.19 -14.49
CA TRP A 83 -10.85 -20.93 -14.65
C TRP A 83 -9.95 -20.28 -15.70
N ILE A 84 -10.45 -20.15 -16.93
CA ILE A 84 -9.69 -19.55 -18.04
C ILE A 84 -9.21 -18.14 -17.69
N GLY A 85 -10.02 -17.36 -16.95
CA GLY A 85 -9.66 -16.02 -16.51
C GLY A 85 -8.46 -16.01 -15.56
N LEU A 86 -8.42 -16.94 -14.60
CA LEU A 86 -7.31 -17.08 -13.66
C LEU A 86 -6.04 -17.54 -14.39
N ASP A 87 -6.13 -18.61 -15.18
CA ASP A 87 -5.05 -19.14 -16.01
C ASP A 87 -4.45 -18.07 -16.94
N CYS A 88 -5.31 -17.35 -17.66
CA CYS A 88 -4.87 -16.27 -18.55
C CYS A 88 -4.18 -15.15 -17.78
N GLY A 89 -4.69 -14.77 -16.61
CA GLY A 89 -4.07 -13.78 -15.74
C GLY A 89 -2.66 -14.22 -15.31
N THR A 90 -2.53 -15.47 -14.86
CA THR A 90 -1.25 -16.08 -14.48
C THR A 90 -0.28 -16.12 -15.65
N ALA A 91 -0.73 -16.59 -16.82
CA ALA A 91 0.08 -16.67 -18.04
C ALA A 91 0.56 -15.28 -18.51
N ILE A 92 -0.30 -14.26 -18.47
CA ILE A 92 0.06 -12.89 -18.82
C ILE A 92 1.10 -12.34 -17.84
N ALA A 93 0.92 -12.53 -16.53
CA ALA A 93 1.86 -12.06 -15.52
C ALA A 93 3.24 -12.73 -15.67
N ALA A 94 3.27 -14.04 -15.92
CA ALA A 94 4.49 -14.79 -16.18
C ALA A 94 5.17 -14.35 -17.50
N GLY A 95 4.39 -14.19 -18.57
CA GLY A 95 4.88 -13.72 -19.87
C GLY A 95 5.47 -12.31 -19.81
N LEU A 96 4.78 -11.38 -19.14
CA LEU A 96 5.29 -10.03 -18.89
C LEU A 96 6.57 -10.06 -18.05
N THR A 97 6.64 -10.93 -17.05
CA THR A 97 7.85 -11.13 -16.25
C THR A 97 9.01 -11.57 -17.13
N ALA A 98 8.84 -12.62 -17.95
CA ALA A 98 9.87 -13.09 -18.87
C ALA A 98 10.33 -11.98 -19.84
N TYR A 99 9.39 -11.23 -20.41
CA TYR A 99 9.68 -10.12 -21.31
C TYR A 99 10.46 -8.98 -20.62
N LEU A 100 10.06 -8.59 -19.41
CA LEU A 100 10.72 -7.53 -18.65
C LEU A 100 12.10 -7.93 -18.15
N LEU A 101 12.29 -9.21 -17.79
CA LEU A 101 13.63 -9.74 -17.51
C LEU A 101 14.52 -9.71 -18.76
N HIS A 102 13.98 -10.07 -19.92
CA HIS A 102 14.73 -10.05 -21.19
C HIS A 102 15.16 -8.64 -21.58
N THR A 103 14.28 -7.65 -21.40
CA THR A 103 14.56 -6.23 -21.65
C THR A 103 15.34 -5.54 -20.53
N ARG A 104 15.72 -6.27 -19.46
CA ARG A 104 16.39 -5.77 -18.25
C ARG A 104 15.66 -4.60 -17.58
N SER A 105 14.35 -4.61 -17.65
CA SER A 105 13.50 -3.60 -17.04
C SER A 105 13.36 -3.82 -15.53
N SER A 106 13.46 -2.73 -14.77
CA SER A 106 13.31 -2.76 -13.32
C SER A 106 11.87 -3.05 -12.86
N TYR A 107 10.88 -2.99 -13.78
CA TYR A 107 9.49 -3.37 -13.52
C TYR A 107 9.26 -4.87 -13.44
N ALA A 108 10.24 -5.69 -13.83
CA ALA A 108 10.21 -7.15 -13.72
C ALA A 108 9.86 -7.63 -12.30
N ALA A 109 10.27 -6.89 -11.27
CA ALA A 109 9.92 -7.21 -9.88
C ALA A 109 8.41 -7.19 -9.63
N LEU A 110 7.68 -6.22 -10.20
CA LEU A 110 6.25 -6.06 -9.96
C LEU A 110 5.45 -7.19 -10.63
N THR A 111 5.78 -7.52 -11.88
CA THR A 111 5.11 -8.60 -12.60
C THR A 111 5.44 -9.96 -12.01
N ALA A 112 6.66 -10.15 -11.50
CA ALA A 112 7.06 -11.38 -10.82
C ALA A 112 6.32 -11.57 -9.48
N MET A 113 6.14 -10.49 -8.70
CA MET A 113 5.29 -10.50 -7.50
C MET A 113 3.83 -10.85 -7.84
N ALA A 114 3.30 -10.27 -8.92
CA ALA A 114 1.94 -10.56 -9.38
C ALA A 114 1.80 -12.03 -9.81
N ALA A 115 2.74 -12.55 -10.62
CA ALA A 115 2.73 -13.94 -11.07
C ALA A 115 2.80 -14.92 -9.88
N GLY A 116 3.69 -14.68 -8.91
CA GLY A 116 3.78 -15.52 -7.71
C GLY A 116 2.51 -15.50 -6.85
N THR A 117 1.87 -14.34 -6.73
CA THR A 117 0.61 -14.20 -5.99
C THR A 117 -0.54 -14.93 -6.70
N LEU A 118 -0.61 -14.83 -8.03
CA LEU A 118 -1.61 -15.53 -8.83
C LEU A 118 -1.43 -17.05 -8.77
N LEU A 119 -0.20 -17.57 -8.84
CA LEU A 119 0.09 -19.01 -8.68
C LEU A 119 -0.31 -19.55 -7.30
N ILE A 120 -0.18 -18.76 -6.23
CA ILE A 120 -0.69 -19.16 -4.91
C ILE A 120 -2.23 -19.19 -4.91
N ALA A 121 -2.86 -18.21 -5.56
CA ALA A 121 -4.31 -18.17 -5.68
C ALA A 121 -4.85 -19.35 -6.51
N ASP A 122 -4.14 -19.72 -7.59
CA ASP A 122 -4.37 -20.89 -8.45
C ASP A 122 -4.35 -22.19 -7.62
N ALA A 123 -3.25 -22.41 -6.88
CA ALA A 123 -3.11 -23.56 -6.01
C ALA A 123 -4.21 -23.68 -4.94
N TRP A 124 -4.59 -22.54 -4.35
CA TRP A 124 -5.70 -22.51 -3.42
C TRP A 124 -7.03 -22.86 -4.13
N PHE A 125 -7.25 -22.32 -5.32
CA PHE A 125 -8.45 -22.53 -6.11
C PHE A 125 -8.60 -24.00 -6.54
N ASP A 126 -7.54 -24.61 -7.05
CA ASP A 126 -7.51 -26.00 -7.47
C ASP A 126 -7.82 -26.95 -6.32
N VAL A 127 -7.16 -26.78 -5.18
CA VAL A 127 -7.42 -27.61 -4.00
C VAL A 127 -8.83 -27.39 -3.44
N SER A 128 -9.33 -26.16 -3.47
CA SER A 128 -10.65 -25.81 -2.93
C SER A 128 -11.80 -26.31 -3.81
N THR A 129 -11.55 -26.50 -5.10
CA THR A 129 -12.58 -26.89 -6.09
C THR A 129 -12.52 -28.37 -6.45
N ALA A 130 -11.47 -29.08 -6.05
CA ALA A 130 -11.32 -30.51 -6.24
C ALA A 130 -12.36 -31.34 -5.45
N GLY A 131 -13.01 -32.27 -6.15
CA GLY A 131 -13.96 -33.24 -5.60
C GLY A 131 -13.44 -34.69 -5.72
N GLY A 132 -13.69 -35.52 -4.70
CA GLY A 132 -13.41 -36.97 -4.76
C GLY A 132 -11.93 -37.33 -4.97
N PHE A 133 -11.66 -38.27 -5.89
CA PHE A 133 -10.32 -38.80 -6.20
C PHE A 133 -9.38 -37.74 -6.80
N ASP A 134 -9.93 -36.69 -7.41
CA ASP A 134 -9.15 -35.60 -8.01
C ASP A 134 -8.46 -34.73 -6.95
N ARG A 135 -8.89 -34.77 -5.68
CA ARG A 135 -8.30 -33.98 -4.60
C ARG A 135 -6.83 -34.31 -4.34
N SER A 136 -6.43 -35.58 -4.39
CA SER A 136 -5.02 -35.94 -4.22
C SER A 136 -4.15 -35.46 -5.38
N LEU A 137 -4.72 -35.40 -6.59
CA LEU A 137 -4.02 -34.90 -7.77
C LEU A 137 -3.86 -33.38 -7.69
N SER A 138 -4.92 -32.64 -7.37
CA SER A 138 -4.87 -31.17 -7.20
C SER A 138 -3.92 -30.76 -6.07
N VAL A 139 -3.90 -31.50 -4.95
CA VAL A 139 -2.92 -31.24 -3.88
C VAL A 139 -1.49 -31.51 -4.34
N ALA A 140 -1.26 -32.56 -5.13
CA ALA A 140 0.06 -32.86 -5.66
C ALA A 140 0.53 -31.77 -6.64
N GLU A 141 -0.34 -31.34 -7.54
CA GLU A 141 -0.09 -30.23 -8.49
C GLU A 141 0.23 -28.92 -7.77
N ALA A 142 -0.58 -28.55 -6.79
CA ALA A 142 -0.34 -27.38 -5.94
C ALA A 142 1.04 -27.41 -5.26
N LEU A 143 1.40 -28.53 -4.65
CA LEU A 143 2.64 -28.65 -3.90
C LEU A 143 3.89 -28.79 -4.80
N LEU A 144 3.75 -29.42 -5.97
CA LEU A 144 4.89 -29.79 -6.82
C LEU A 144 5.11 -28.85 -8.01
N LEU A 145 4.09 -28.11 -8.43
CA LEU A 145 4.17 -27.20 -9.58
C LEU A 145 3.91 -25.77 -9.15
N GLU A 146 2.70 -25.47 -8.67
CA GLU A 146 2.26 -24.08 -8.51
C GLU A 146 3.01 -23.36 -7.40
N LEU A 147 3.14 -23.95 -6.20
CA LEU A 147 3.89 -23.34 -5.10
C LEU A 147 5.40 -23.21 -5.39
N PRO A 148 6.08 -24.22 -5.97
CA PRO A 148 7.47 -24.06 -6.40
C PRO A 148 7.65 -22.96 -7.45
N LEU A 149 6.75 -22.85 -8.43
CA LEU A 149 6.79 -21.79 -9.43
C LEU A 149 6.54 -20.42 -8.80
N ALA A 150 5.61 -20.32 -7.85
CA ALA A 150 5.34 -19.10 -7.10
C ALA A 150 6.59 -18.65 -6.32
N LEU A 151 7.25 -19.59 -5.64
CA LEU A 151 8.51 -19.33 -4.95
C LEU A 151 9.58 -18.82 -5.92
N CYS A 152 9.74 -19.45 -7.08
CA CYS A 152 10.67 -18.99 -8.11
C CYS A 152 10.36 -17.55 -8.55
N ALA A 153 9.09 -17.22 -8.78
CA ALA A 153 8.66 -15.87 -9.14
C ALA A 153 9.00 -14.85 -8.04
N PHE A 154 8.75 -15.17 -6.77
CA PHE A 154 9.15 -14.29 -5.65
C PHE A 154 10.66 -14.15 -5.49
N LEU A 155 11.44 -15.21 -5.73
CA LEU A 155 12.89 -15.14 -5.73
C LEU A 155 13.41 -14.22 -6.84
N VAL A 156 12.82 -14.28 -8.03
CA VAL A 156 13.10 -13.35 -9.14
C VAL A 156 12.77 -11.92 -8.72
N ALA A 157 11.58 -11.68 -8.16
CA ALA A 157 11.18 -10.37 -7.67
C ALA A 157 12.16 -9.80 -6.64
N ALA A 158 12.49 -10.59 -5.61
CA ALA A 158 13.44 -10.21 -4.57
C ALA A 158 14.85 -9.93 -5.12
N ARG A 159 15.26 -10.66 -6.17
CA ARG A 159 16.54 -10.38 -6.85
C ARG A 159 16.51 -9.04 -7.58
N GLU A 160 15.45 -8.76 -8.33
CA GLU A 160 15.36 -7.50 -9.09
C GLU A 160 15.15 -6.28 -8.18
N LEU A 161 14.50 -6.44 -7.01
CA LEU A 161 14.42 -5.37 -6.01
C LEU A 161 15.77 -5.05 -5.36
N ARG A 162 16.63 -6.06 -5.12
CA ARG A 162 17.97 -5.85 -4.54
C ARG A 162 18.97 -5.19 -5.48
N LYS A 163 18.70 -5.17 -6.79
CA LYS A 163 19.56 -4.50 -7.78
C LYS A 163 19.33 -2.98 -7.84
N ARG A 164 18.28 -2.47 -7.20
CA ARG A 164 17.97 -1.04 -7.08
C ARG A 164 18.62 -0.46 -5.84
#